data_AF-A0A1F3Y2C2-F1
#
_entry.id   AF-A0A1F3Y2C2-F1
#
_cell.length_a   1.000
_cell.length_b   1.000
_cell.length_c   1.000
_cell.angle_alpha   90.00
_cell.angle_beta   90.00
_cell.angle_gamma   90.00
#
_symmetry.space_group_name_H-M   'P 1'
#
loop_
_entity.id
_entity.type
_entity.pdbx_description
1 polymer ?
#
loop_
_entity_poly.entity_id
_entity_poly.type
_entity_poly.pdbx_seq_one_letter_code
_entity_poly.pdbx_strand_id
1 'polypeptide(L)'
;MKKKRLGYIRRSYFILGTCALLVSGSCNETVKVELCSERLPQFEKKMDDAIAALDQMDMKNTPKGRYLASVTDPMKIPEGLREIESQEERDKWSRWAEQELGRIQTHMDITVDDPALVGARGEMSLAANHLVSFSGYAILGETSKMLQALVRVREYGRSARRLVCSQEQGKDL
;
A
#
# COMPACT_ATOMS: atom_id res chain seq x y z
N MET A 1 -10.34 -61.46 -61.15
CA MET A 1 -9.15 -60.74 -61.68
C MET A 1 -9.60 -59.33 -62.04
N LYS A 2 -9.09 -58.17 -61.60
CA LYS A 2 -7.80 -57.72 -61.04
C LYS A 2 -8.12 -56.66 -59.96
N LYS A 3 -7.52 -56.75 -58.76
CA LYS A 3 -7.53 -55.67 -57.75
C LYS A 3 -6.46 -54.64 -58.12
N LYS A 4 -6.83 -53.38 -58.38
CA LYS A 4 -5.89 -52.25 -58.46
C LYS A 4 -5.89 -51.53 -57.10
N ARG A 5 -4.76 -51.57 -56.39
CA ARG A 5 -4.46 -50.71 -55.25
C ARG A 5 -3.62 -49.54 -55.76
N LEU A 6 -4.17 -48.34 -55.77
CA LEU A 6 -3.44 -47.07 -55.73
C LEU A 6 -3.46 -46.65 -54.26
N GLY A 7 -2.39 -46.23 -53.60
CA GLY A 7 -1.23 -45.50 -54.07
C GLY A 7 -1.02 -44.40 -53.04
N TYR A 8 -0.11 -44.66 -52.11
CA TYR A 8 0.25 -43.86 -50.93
C TYR A 8 0.84 -42.51 -51.35
N ILE A 9 0.33 -41.37 -50.85
CA ILE A 9 1.12 -40.14 -50.64
C ILE A 9 0.59 -39.43 -49.38
N ARG A 10 1.12 -39.77 -48.21
CA ARG A 10 1.01 -38.92 -47.02
C ARG A 10 2.05 -37.80 -47.15
N ARG A 11 1.61 -36.60 -47.52
CA ARG A 11 2.44 -35.38 -47.42
C ARG A 11 2.53 -34.99 -45.94
N SER A 12 3.61 -35.40 -45.29
CA SER A 12 4.01 -34.89 -43.98
C SER A 12 4.50 -33.45 -44.15
N TYR A 13 3.65 -32.47 -43.86
CA TYR A 13 4.10 -31.09 -43.67
C TYR A 13 4.69 -31.00 -42.25
N PHE A 14 6.01 -31.12 -42.16
CA PHE A 14 6.77 -30.62 -41.03
C PHE A 14 6.61 -29.10 -41.02
N ILE A 15 5.60 -28.60 -40.32
CA ILE A 15 5.52 -27.19 -39.95
C ILE A 15 6.61 -26.99 -38.89
N LEU A 16 7.78 -26.55 -39.35
CA LEU A 16 8.82 -25.96 -38.51
C LEU A 16 8.27 -24.66 -37.92
N GLY A 17 7.45 -24.81 -36.88
CA GLY A 17 6.96 -23.74 -36.03
C GLY A 17 8.13 -23.16 -35.24
N THR A 18 8.85 -22.24 -35.86
CA THR A 18 9.81 -21.36 -35.19
C THR A 18 9.05 -20.20 -34.55
N CYS A 19 8.21 -20.51 -33.56
CA CYS A 19 7.79 -19.55 -32.53
C CYS A 19 8.79 -19.65 -31.38
N ALA A 20 10.00 -19.16 -31.58
CA ALA A 20 11.01 -19.11 -30.54
C ALA A 20 11.80 -17.80 -30.64
N LEU A 21 11.11 -16.69 -30.43
CA LEU A 21 11.72 -15.52 -29.81
C LEU A 21 10.89 -15.21 -28.57
N LEU A 22 11.18 -15.98 -27.53
CA LEU A 22 10.91 -15.67 -26.15
C LEU A 22 11.65 -14.35 -25.84
N VAL A 23 11.00 -13.23 -26.13
CA VAL A 23 11.26 -12.00 -25.37
C VAL A 23 10.55 -12.20 -24.03
N SER A 24 11.10 -13.10 -23.22
CA SER A 24 10.79 -13.23 -21.80
C SER A 24 11.44 -12.07 -21.06
N GLY A 25 11.07 -10.84 -21.44
CA GLY A 25 11.14 -9.72 -20.51
C GLY A 25 10.23 -10.12 -19.35
N SER A 26 10.84 -10.44 -18.21
CA SER A 26 10.12 -10.92 -17.04
C SER A 26 9.07 -9.88 -16.68
N CYS A 27 7.78 -10.22 -16.71
CA CYS A 27 6.69 -9.35 -16.25
C CYS A 27 6.96 -8.83 -14.82
N ASN A 28 7.75 -9.58 -14.04
CA ASN A 28 8.14 -9.21 -12.69
C ASN A 28 9.07 -7.99 -12.65
N GLU A 29 9.92 -7.78 -13.65
CA GLU A 29 10.82 -6.60 -13.65
C GLU A 29 10.01 -5.32 -13.89
N THR A 30 9.05 -5.34 -14.82
CA THR A 30 8.14 -4.22 -15.07
C THR A 30 7.32 -3.87 -13.83
N VAL A 31 6.80 -4.89 -13.13
CA VAL A 31 6.05 -4.70 -11.87
C VAL A 31 6.93 -4.10 -10.78
N LYS A 32 8.17 -4.57 -10.63
CA LYS A 32 9.12 -4.03 -9.64
C LYS A 32 9.45 -2.57 -9.93
N VAL A 33 9.73 -2.24 -11.18
CA VAL A 33 10.00 -0.86 -11.62
C VAL A 33 8.79 0.03 -11.33
N GLU A 34 7.58 -0.40 -11.67
CA GLU A 34 6.34 0.37 -11.41
C GLU A 34 6.11 0.59 -9.91
N LEU A 35 6.26 -0.45 -9.09
CA LEU A 35 6.12 -0.35 -7.64
C LEU A 35 7.17 0.58 -7.02
N CYS A 36 8.42 0.49 -7.47
CA CYS A 36 9.53 1.24 -6.93
C CYS A 36 9.53 2.72 -7.35
N SER A 37 9.24 2.99 -8.63
CA SER A 37 9.33 4.33 -9.21
C SER A 37 8.08 5.17 -9.03
N GLU A 38 6.91 4.53 -8.93
CA GLU A 38 5.64 5.26 -8.95
C GLU A 38 4.74 4.95 -7.75
N ARG A 39 4.29 3.70 -7.60
CA ARG A 39 3.17 3.37 -6.69
C ARG A 39 3.51 3.57 -5.21
N LEU A 40 4.61 2.99 -4.74
CA LEU A 40 5.02 3.14 -3.34
C LEU A 40 5.43 4.58 -2.99
N PRO A 41 6.20 5.30 -3.84
CA PRO A 41 6.44 6.73 -3.63
C PRO A 41 5.16 7.59 -3.53
N GLN A 42 4.17 7.36 -4.41
CA GLN A 42 2.89 8.09 -4.36
C GLN A 42 2.09 7.75 -3.09
N PHE A 43 2.11 6.48 -2.67
CA PHE A 43 1.48 6.04 -1.43
C PHE A 43 2.13 6.72 -0.21
N GLU A 44 3.46 6.71 -0.13
CA GLU A 44 4.22 7.39 0.94
C GLU A 44 3.88 8.88 1.01
N LYS A 45 3.83 9.57 -0.14
CA LYS A 45 3.47 10.98 -0.22
C LYS A 45 2.06 11.24 0.32
N LYS A 46 1.08 10.40 -0.01
CA LYS A 46 -0.29 10.52 0.51
C LYS A 46 -0.34 10.36 2.03
N MET A 47 0.48 9.47 2.59
CA MET A 47 0.60 9.32 4.04
C MET A 47 1.23 10.56 4.68
N ASP A 48 2.28 11.11 4.08
CA ASP A 48 2.92 12.35 4.55
C ASP A 48 1.94 13.54 4.51
N ASP A 49 1.17 13.69 3.42
CA ASP A 49 0.14 14.72 3.29
C ASP A 49 -0.98 14.56 4.34
N ALA A 50 -1.44 13.31 4.58
CA ALA A 50 -2.46 13.01 5.58
C ALA A 50 -1.97 13.26 7.01
N ILE A 51 -0.73 12.90 7.33
CA ILE A 51 -0.07 13.21 8.60
C ILE A 51 -0.03 14.72 8.82
N ALA A 52 0.42 15.48 7.82
CA ALA A 52 0.48 16.95 7.90
C ALA A 52 -0.91 17.58 8.12
N ALA A 53 -1.94 17.05 7.48
CA ALA A 53 -3.31 17.51 7.68
C ALA A 53 -3.81 17.27 9.10
N LEU A 54 -3.58 16.06 9.67
CA LEU A 54 -3.98 15.75 11.05
C LEU A 54 -3.15 16.48 12.10
N ASP A 55 -1.85 16.65 11.88
CA ASP A 55 -0.96 17.38 12.79
C ASP A 55 -1.40 18.86 12.93
N GLN A 56 -1.84 19.48 11.83
CA GLN A 56 -2.42 20.83 11.86
C GLN A 56 -3.75 20.89 12.62
N MET A 57 -4.54 19.82 12.62
CA MET A 57 -5.78 19.74 13.40
C MET A 57 -5.46 19.60 14.89
N ASP A 58 -4.52 18.73 15.25
CA ASP A 58 -4.10 18.51 16.64
C ASP A 58 -3.49 19.78 17.28
N MET A 59 -2.69 20.53 16.51
CA MET A 59 -2.13 21.82 16.96
C MET A 59 -3.17 22.92 17.18
N LYS A 60 -4.28 22.93 16.43
CA LYS A 60 -5.37 23.88 16.65
C LYS A 60 -6.21 23.51 17.89
N ASN A 61 -6.08 22.27 18.34
CA ASN A 61 -6.92 21.64 19.33
C ASN A 61 -6.24 21.48 20.70
N THR A 62 -4.94 21.76 20.80
CA THR A 62 -4.19 21.75 22.07
C THR A 62 -4.39 23.07 22.85
N PRO A 63 -4.84 23.06 24.12
CA PRO A 63 -4.81 24.23 24.97
C PRO A 63 -3.34 24.62 25.16
N LYS A 64 -2.95 25.85 24.82
CA LYS A 64 -1.59 26.37 25.06
C LYS A 64 -1.31 26.43 26.58
N GLY A 65 -0.85 25.31 27.13
CA GLY A 65 -0.66 25.05 28.56
C GLY A 65 0.54 25.74 29.23
N ARG A 66 0.78 27.03 28.96
CA ARG A 66 1.50 27.89 29.93
C ARG A 66 0.56 28.49 30.99
N TYR A 67 -0.71 28.07 31.02
CA TYR A 67 -1.76 28.62 31.87
C TYR A 67 -2.28 27.67 32.98
N LEU A 68 -1.73 26.44 33.11
CA LEU A 68 -2.27 25.38 33.98
C LEU A 68 -1.45 25.08 35.24
N ALA A 69 -0.58 25.98 35.67
CA ALA A 69 0.12 25.84 36.96
C ALA A 69 -0.75 26.22 38.19
N SER A 70 -2.04 26.53 38.01
CA SER A 70 -2.91 27.05 39.07
C SER A 70 -4.19 26.25 39.34
N VAL A 71 -4.30 24.99 38.91
CA VAL A 71 -5.53 24.20 39.13
C VAL A 71 -5.23 23.01 40.03
N THR A 72 -5.54 23.18 41.32
CA THR A 72 -5.40 22.21 42.41
C THR A 72 -6.67 21.38 42.64
N ASP A 73 -7.31 20.90 41.57
CA ASP A 73 -8.53 20.08 41.70
C ASP A 73 -8.49 18.88 40.72
N PRO A 74 -8.38 17.62 41.18
CA PRO A 74 -8.10 16.47 40.32
C PRO A 74 -9.34 15.87 39.62
N MET A 75 -10.48 16.57 39.52
CA MET A 75 -11.74 15.96 39.03
C MET A 75 -12.26 16.42 37.67
N LYS A 76 -11.44 17.10 36.84
CA LYS A 76 -11.77 17.30 35.42
C LYS A 76 -10.51 17.12 34.57
N ILE A 77 -10.39 15.95 33.94
CA ILE A 77 -9.57 15.84 32.73
C ILE A 77 -10.14 16.89 31.76
N PRO A 78 -9.36 17.89 31.32
CA PRO A 78 -9.90 18.93 30.45
C PRO A 78 -10.40 18.30 29.14
N GLU A 79 -11.62 18.67 28.72
CA GLU A 79 -12.18 18.49 27.37
C GLU A 79 -11.34 19.26 26.32
N GLY A 80 -10.04 18.93 26.23
CA GLY A 80 -9.01 19.68 25.52
C GLY A 80 -8.12 18.81 24.63
N LEU A 81 -8.60 17.62 24.25
CA LEU A 81 -8.16 16.94 23.03
C LEU A 81 -9.37 16.96 22.11
N ARG A 82 -9.55 18.06 21.38
CA ARG A 82 -10.67 18.16 20.42
C ARG A 82 -10.47 17.10 19.34
N GLU A 83 -11.28 16.05 19.48
CA GLU A 83 -11.55 15.04 18.48
C GLU A 83 -12.03 15.69 17.18
N ILE A 84 -12.05 14.94 16.09
CA ILE A 84 -12.80 15.34 14.89
C ILE A 84 -14.26 15.56 15.31
N GLU A 85 -14.70 16.80 15.50
CA GLU A 85 -15.98 17.08 16.16
C GLU A 85 -17.20 16.74 15.27
N SER A 86 -17.04 16.81 13.95
CA SER A 86 -18.14 16.56 13.01
C SER A 86 -18.16 15.11 12.52
N GLN A 87 -19.34 14.49 12.52
CA GLN A 87 -19.54 13.16 11.92
C GLN A 87 -19.14 13.15 10.44
N GLU A 88 -19.38 14.24 9.71
CA GLU A 88 -19.01 14.38 8.30
C GLU A 88 -17.49 14.21 8.09
N GLU A 89 -16.68 14.82 8.94
CA GLU A 89 -15.23 14.71 8.86
C GLU A 89 -14.74 13.32 9.29
N ARG A 90 -15.37 12.71 10.30
CA ARG A 90 -15.11 11.31 10.70
C ARG A 90 -15.35 10.35 9.53
N ASP A 91 -16.50 10.49 8.86
CA ASP A 91 -16.87 9.69 7.69
C ASP A 91 -15.92 9.93 6.51
N LYS A 92 -15.48 11.17 6.31
CA LYS A 92 -14.50 11.51 5.26
C LYS A 92 -13.17 10.79 5.48
N TRP A 93 -12.65 10.81 6.71
CA TRP A 93 -11.40 10.12 7.04
C TRP A 93 -11.53 8.60 7.00
N SER A 94 -12.65 8.04 7.44
CA SER A 94 -12.90 6.60 7.32
C SER A 94 -12.95 6.15 5.86
N ARG A 95 -13.72 6.84 5.01
CA ARG A 95 -13.79 6.53 3.56
C ARG A 95 -12.45 6.69 2.86
N TRP A 96 -11.66 7.68 3.26
CA TRP A 96 -10.30 7.83 2.74
C TRP A 96 -9.43 6.62 3.07
N ALA A 97 -9.47 6.12 4.31
CA ALA A 97 -8.71 4.92 4.69
C ALA A 97 -9.17 3.67 3.95
N GLU A 98 -10.48 3.50 3.72
CA GLU A 98 -11.02 2.41 2.89
C GLU A 98 -10.50 2.47 1.44
N GLN A 99 -10.39 3.66 0.87
CA GLN A 99 -9.82 3.82 -0.49
C GLN A 99 -8.33 3.47 -0.53
N GLU A 100 -7.55 3.88 0.46
CA GLU A 100 -6.13 3.52 0.52
C GLU A 100 -5.93 2.03 0.83
N LEU A 101 -6.84 1.40 1.60
CA LEU A 101 -6.89 -0.05 1.80
C LEU A 101 -7.07 -0.80 0.48
N GLY A 102 -8.00 -0.37 -0.38
CA GLY A 102 -8.18 -0.98 -1.70
C GLY A 102 -6.93 -0.85 -2.58
N ARG A 103 -6.22 0.28 -2.50
CA ARG A 103 -4.98 0.50 -3.26
C ARG A 103 -3.84 -0.39 -2.78
N ILE A 104 -3.63 -0.50 -1.47
CA ILE A 104 -2.57 -1.35 -0.94
C ILE A 104 -2.86 -2.84 -1.19
N GLN A 105 -4.12 -3.26 -1.13
CA GLN A 105 -4.55 -4.60 -1.55
C GLN A 105 -4.21 -4.86 -3.02
N THR A 106 -4.56 -3.92 -3.91
CA THR A 106 -4.19 -4.01 -5.33
C THR A 106 -2.67 -4.16 -5.52
N HIS A 107 -1.86 -3.46 -4.72
CA HIS A 107 -0.40 -3.59 -4.78
C HIS A 107 0.06 -4.96 -4.29
N MET A 108 -0.53 -5.48 -3.20
CA MET A 108 -0.23 -6.83 -2.71
C MET A 108 -0.59 -7.92 -3.71
N ASP A 109 -1.75 -7.81 -4.37
CA ASP A 109 -2.23 -8.79 -5.35
C ASP A 109 -1.26 -8.91 -6.54
N ILE A 110 -0.70 -7.78 -7.00
CA ILE A 110 0.29 -7.76 -8.09
C ILE A 110 1.62 -8.41 -7.67
N THR A 111 1.93 -8.43 -6.37
CA THR A 111 3.13 -9.08 -5.84
C THR A 111 2.94 -10.56 -5.50
N VAL A 112 1.75 -11.14 -5.74
CA VAL A 112 1.41 -12.47 -5.22
C VAL A 112 2.31 -13.59 -5.76
N ASP A 113 2.69 -13.47 -7.03
CA ASP A 113 3.38 -14.50 -7.80
C ASP A 113 4.92 -14.38 -7.78
N ASP A 114 5.48 -13.34 -7.16
CA ASP A 114 6.94 -13.15 -7.07
C ASP A 114 7.46 -13.49 -5.67
N PRO A 115 8.18 -14.61 -5.48
CA PRO A 115 8.78 -14.99 -4.21
C PRO A 115 9.75 -13.94 -3.66
N ALA A 116 10.40 -13.16 -4.53
CA ALA A 116 11.33 -12.11 -4.12
C ALA A 116 10.61 -10.92 -3.46
N LEU A 117 9.29 -10.80 -3.65
CA LEU A 117 8.46 -9.71 -3.12
C LEU A 117 7.67 -10.11 -1.86
N VAL A 118 7.83 -11.33 -1.35
CA VAL A 118 7.13 -11.81 -0.14
C VAL A 118 7.36 -10.88 1.06
N GLY A 119 8.58 -10.39 1.24
CA GLY A 119 8.89 -9.42 2.30
C GLY A 119 8.13 -8.11 2.15
N ALA A 120 8.15 -7.51 0.95
CA ALA A 120 7.42 -6.28 0.65
C ALA A 120 5.91 -6.46 0.84
N ARG A 121 5.36 -7.61 0.43
CA ARG A 121 3.95 -7.98 0.67
C ARG A 121 3.61 -8.06 2.16
N GLY A 122 4.52 -8.62 2.98
CA GLY A 122 4.37 -8.64 4.43
C GLY A 122 4.27 -7.23 5.02
N GLU A 123 5.17 -6.33 4.63
CA GLU A 123 5.14 -4.93 5.08
C GLU A 123 3.85 -4.21 4.62
N MET A 124 3.41 -4.43 3.38
CA MET A 124 2.14 -3.88 2.87
C MET A 124 0.92 -4.41 3.64
N SER A 125 0.94 -5.67 4.07
CA SER A 125 -0.12 -6.24 4.91
C SER A 125 -0.16 -5.58 6.29
N LEU A 126 0.99 -5.28 6.90
CA LEU A 126 1.07 -4.54 8.16
C LEU A 126 0.55 -3.10 8.00
N ALA A 127 0.92 -2.42 6.92
CA ALA A 127 0.35 -1.11 6.58
C ALA A 127 -1.18 -1.18 6.44
N ALA A 128 -1.72 -2.22 5.79
CA ALA A 128 -3.17 -2.41 5.69
C ALA A 128 -3.84 -2.58 7.07
N ASN A 129 -3.25 -3.37 7.98
CA ASN A 129 -3.78 -3.52 9.34
C ASN A 129 -3.85 -2.18 10.10
N HIS A 130 -2.85 -1.31 9.90
CA HIS A 130 -2.84 0.02 10.50
C HIS A 130 -3.85 0.98 9.83
N LEU A 131 -4.13 0.84 8.54
CA LEU A 131 -5.23 1.58 7.89
C LEU A 131 -6.61 1.15 8.39
N VAL A 132 -6.83 -0.13 8.69
CA VAL A 132 -8.07 -0.59 9.36
C VAL A 132 -8.18 0.03 10.75
N SER A 133 -7.10 0.02 11.52
CA SER A 133 -7.06 0.66 12.85
C SER A 133 -7.35 2.16 12.75
N PHE A 134 -6.75 2.84 11.76
CA PHE A 134 -6.99 4.25 11.47
C PHE A 134 -8.48 4.53 11.21
N SER A 135 -9.15 3.73 10.37
CA SER A 135 -10.58 3.90 10.09
C SER A 135 -11.40 3.77 11.36
N GLY A 136 -11.08 2.80 12.23
CA GLY A 136 -11.70 2.68 13.55
C GLY A 136 -11.51 3.94 14.40
N TYR A 137 -10.30 4.48 14.47
CA TYR A 137 -10.02 5.72 15.20
C TYR A 137 -10.69 6.95 14.57
N ALA A 138 -10.85 6.99 13.25
CA ALA A 138 -11.57 8.06 12.56
C ALA A 138 -13.04 8.10 12.95
N ILE A 139 -13.71 6.94 13.02
CA ILE A 139 -15.09 6.83 13.50
C ILE A 139 -15.20 7.32 14.96
N LEU A 140 -14.22 6.99 15.78
CA LEU A 140 -14.15 7.44 17.18
C LEU A 140 -13.66 8.88 17.33
N GLY A 141 -13.19 9.54 16.26
CA GLY A 141 -12.65 10.90 16.29
C GLY A 141 -11.33 11.04 17.05
N GLU A 142 -10.64 9.94 17.33
CA GLU A 142 -9.43 9.90 18.14
C GLU A 142 -8.19 10.34 17.32
N THR A 143 -8.07 11.64 17.05
CA THR A 143 -7.04 12.23 16.18
C THR A 143 -5.60 11.79 16.52
N SER A 144 -5.26 11.71 17.81
CA SER A 144 -3.92 11.27 18.24
C SER A 144 -3.63 9.82 17.83
N LYS A 145 -4.62 8.91 17.94
CA LYS A 145 -4.46 7.51 17.54
C LYS A 145 -4.49 7.36 16.02
N MET A 146 -5.29 8.17 15.32
CA MET A 146 -5.23 8.27 13.86
C MET A 146 -3.83 8.66 13.38
N LEU A 147 -3.23 9.68 13.98
CA LEU A 147 -1.87 10.13 13.65
C LEU A 147 -0.83 9.01 13.88
N GLN A 148 -0.88 8.35 15.04
CA GLN A 148 0.00 7.22 15.34
C GLN A 148 -0.16 6.08 14.33
N ALA A 149 -1.39 5.74 13.94
CA ALA A 149 -1.66 4.74 12.94
C ALA A 149 -1.05 5.12 11.58
N LEU A 150 -1.24 6.36 11.10
CA LEU A 150 -0.64 6.82 9.83
C LEU A 150 0.88 6.80 9.84
N VAL A 151 1.51 7.16 10.97
CA VAL A 151 2.97 7.07 11.10
C VAL A 151 3.44 5.63 10.88
N ARG A 152 2.73 4.64 11.46
CA ARG A 152 3.01 3.22 11.21
C ARG A 152 2.77 2.81 9.76
N VAL A 153 1.65 3.22 9.15
CA VAL A 153 1.37 2.95 7.74
C VAL A 153 2.51 3.44 6.84
N ARG A 154 3.00 4.67 7.09
CA ARG A 154 4.13 5.25 6.37
C ARG A 154 5.43 4.48 6.59
N GLU A 155 5.73 4.09 7.82
CA GLU A 155 6.93 3.30 8.15
C GLU A 155 6.96 1.98 7.38
N TYR A 156 5.85 1.24 7.39
CA TYR A 156 5.70 -0.01 6.64
C TYR A 156 5.71 0.21 5.13
N GLY A 157 5.11 1.29 4.62
CA GLY A 157 5.20 1.67 3.20
C GLY A 157 6.65 1.90 2.73
N ARG A 158 7.43 2.67 3.51
CA ARG A 158 8.86 2.90 3.25
C ARG A 158 9.69 1.63 3.36
N SER A 159 9.33 0.76 4.29
CA SER A 159 9.96 -0.56 4.43
C SER A 159 9.70 -1.44 3.20
N ALA A 160 8.44 -1.54 2.76
CA ALA A 160 8.06 -2.22 1.54
C ALA A 160 8.84 -1.68 0.32
N ARG A 161 8.92 -0.36 0.18
CA ARG A 161 9.69 0.28 -0.90
C ARG A 161 11.16 -0.10 -0.87
N ARG A 162 11.80 -0.05 0.30
CA ARG A 162 13.21 -0.49 0.42
C ARG A 162 13.37 -1.93 -0.05
N LEU A 163 12.48 -2.83 0.35
CA LEU A 163 12.55 -4.25 -0.05
C LEU A 163 12.36 -4.47 -1.55
N VAL A 164 11.48 -3.70 -2.20
CA VAL A 164 11.29 -3.75 -3.66
C VAL A 164 12.50 -3.13 -4.39
N CYS A 165 12.92 -1.94 -3.97
CA CYS A 165 13.90 -1.11 -4.69
C CYS A 165 15.37 -1.51 -4.42
N SER A 166 15.70 -2.09 -3.26
CA SER A 166 17.09 -2.45 -2.94
C SER A 166 17.56 -3.70 -3.67
N GLN A 167 16.66 -4.49 -4.26
CA GLN A 167 17.01 -5.65 -5.07
C GLN A 167 17.62 -5.28 -6.43
N GLU A 168 17.53 -4.02 -6.86
CA GLU A 168 18.15 -3.55 -8.12
C GLU A 168 19.63 -3.19 -7.95
N GLN A 169 20.09 -2.81 -6.75
CA GLN A 169 21.47 -2.32 -6.52
C GLN A 169 22.55 -3.41 -6.46
N GLY A 170 22.18 -4.69 -6.61
CA GLY A 170 23.11 -5.83 -6.56
C GLY A 170 23.50 -6.44 -7.91
N LYS A 171 23.04 -5.89 -9.04
CA LYS A 171 23.25 -6.47 -10.39
C LYS A 171 24.40 -5.83 -11.21
N ASP A 172 25.12 -4.86 -10.66
CA ASP A 172 26.24 -4.16 -11.33
C ASP A 172 27.63 -4.54 -10.78
N LEU A 173 27.80 -5.75 -10.24
CA LEU A 173 29.11 -6.29 -9.82
C LEU A 173 29.46 -7.60 -10.54
#